data_AF-A0A455SHK9-F1
#
_entry.id   AF-A0A455SHK9-F1
#
_cell.length_a   1.000
_cell.length_b   1.000
_cell.length_c   1.000
_cell.angle_alpha   90.00
_cell.angle_beta   90.00
_cell.angle_gamma   90.00
#
_symmetry.space_group_name_H-M   'P 1'
#
loop_
_entity.id
_entity.type
_entity.pdbx_description
1 polymer ?
#
loop_
_entity_poly.entity_id
_entity_poly.type
_entity_poly.pdbx_seq_one_letter_code
_entity_poly.pdbx_strand_id
1 'polypeptide(L)'
;MNYALPGFWQQIREHRTISLVLANAVVLLAMLLGVFGLFGDRILDTFAATPCSSGDQSYIVRGGDTLSGIAARYKTTYQRLADYNKLANPNLIYVQQRICIPGAKPQSKAPTPFSYTLPKTRGSGNWFAFPQCTWWANQRYYQLHGVYVPWTTNSDAWQWVNRARDFGWRVSYSPIPGSIIVFQPNVQGASWLGHVGIVERVNSNGSVTVSNTNWGANPTSVTYTTAWPGNGVAFVY
;
A
#
# COMPACT_ATOMS: atom_id res chain seq x y z
N MET A 1 50.09 10.87 -72.51
CA MET A 1 48.90 11.62 -72.06
C MET A 1 48.14 10.72 -71.11
N ASN A 2 48.28 10.99 -69.81
CA ASN A 2 47.81 10.14 -68.72
C ASN A 2 46.36 10.46 -68.38
N TYR A 3 45.48 9.47 -68.45
CA TYR A 3 44.24 9.44 -67.69
C TYR A 3 44.18 8.10 -66.95
N ALA A 4 44.71 8.13 -65.72
CA ALA A 4 44.57 7.04 -64.77
C ALA A 4 43.12 7.01 -64.26
N LEU A 5 42.44 5.88 -64.45
CA LEU A 5 41.18 5.61 -63.77
C LEU A 5 41.48 5.25 -62.29
N PRO A 6 40.68 5.71 -61.32
CA PRO A 6 41.06 5.70 -59.91
C PRO A 6 41.21 4.30 -59.32
N GLY A 7 42.28 4.08 -58.55
CA GLY A 7 42.66 2.82 -57.87
C GLY A 7 41.71 2.32 -56.77
N PHE A 8 40.44 2.75 -56.75
CA PHE A 8 39.48 2.37 -55.72
C PHE A 8 39.05 0.89 -55.81
N TRP A 9 38.99 0.33 -57.02
CA TRP A 9 38.49 -1.04 -57.24
C TRP A 9 39.56 -2.14 -57.22
N GLN A 10 40.85 -1.78 -57.16
CA GLN A 10 41.93 -2.76 -57.03
C GLN A 10 42.30 -3.08 -55.57
N GLN A 11 41.86 -2.27 -54.60
CA GLN A 11 42.11 -2.49 -53.17
C GLN A 11 41.02 -3.31 -52.44
N ILE A 12 40.05 -3.87 -53.18
CA ILE A 12 38.95 -4.66 -52.59
C ILE A 12 39.19 -6.18 -52.73
N ARG A 13 40.25 -6.62 -53.44
CA ARG A 13 40.55 -8.05 -53.64
C ARG A 13 41.49 -8.70 -52.63
N GLU A 14 42.09 -7.96 -51.68
CA GLU A 14 43.08 -8.56 -50.75
C GLU A 14 42.74 -8.49 -49.25
N HIS A 15 41.61 -7.91 -48.83
CA HIS A 15 41.27 -7.82 -47.40
C HIS A 15 40.03 -8.64 -47.02
N ARG A 16 40.14 -9.98 -47.02
CA ARG A 16 39.10 -10.89 -46.51
C ARG A 16 38.83 -10.78 -44.99
N THR A 17 39.57 -9.96 -44.26
CA THR A 17 39.36 -9.69 -42.83
C THR A 17 38.76 -8.31 -42.52
N ILE A 18 38.64 -7.41 -43.51
CA ILE A 18 38.15 -6.04 -43.28
C ILE A 18 36.67 -5.86 -43.70
N SER A 19 36.12 -6.74 -44.55
CA SER A 19 34.69 -6.70 -44.93
C SER A 19 33.71 -7.02 -43.79
N LEU A 20 34.14 -7.72 -42.74
CA LEU A 20 33.29 -7.98 -41.56
C LEU A 20 33.31 -6.85 -40.52
N VAL A 21 34.32 -5.98 -40.53
CA VAL A 21 34.40 -4.86 -39.59
C VAL A 21 33.73 -3.61 -40.18
N LEU A 22 33.82 -3.37 -41.49
CA LEU A 22 33.15 -2.24 -42.15
C LEU A 22 31.65 -2.46 -42.40
N ALA A 23 31.18 -3.70 -42.61
CA ALA A 23 29.75 -3.98 -42.65
C ALA A 23 29.07 -3.75 -41.27
N ASN A 24 29.78 -4.04 -40.18
CA ASN A 24 29.29 -3.72 -38.84
C ASN A 24 29.42 -2.23 -38.51
N ALA A 25 30.47 -1.53 -38.98
CA ALA A 25 30.64 -0.09 -38.70
C ALA A 25 29.68 0.81 -39.50
N VAL A 26 29.32 0.46 -40.75
CA VAL A 26 28.35 1.26 -41.53
C VAL A 26 26.92 1.02 -41.06
N VAL A 27 26.58 -0.19 -40.59
CA VAL A 27 25.30 -0.43 -39.91
C VAL A 27 25.25 0.25 -38.54
N LEU A 28 26.34 0.26 -37.77
CA LEU A 28 26.40 0.96 -36.48
C LEU A 28 26.39 2.49 -36.64
N LEU A 29 27.02 3.06 -37.68
CA LEU A 29 27.01 4.51 -37.93
C LEU A 29 25.70 4.98 -38.60
N ALA A 30 25.05 4.14 -39.43
CA ALA A 30 23.70 4.41 -39.93
C ALA A 30 22.60 4.18 -38.87
N MET A 31 22.82 3.30 -37.88
CA MET A 31 21.97 3.23 -36.68
C MET A 31 22.21 4.40 -35.71
N LEU A 32 23.43 4.97 -35.66
CA LEU A 32 23.73 6.15 -34.83
C LEU A 32 23.25 7.48 -35.44
N LEU A 33 23.12 7.59 -36.77
CA LEU A 33 22.61 8.80 -37.43
C LEU A 33 21.18 8.66 -38.00
N GLY A 34 20.65 7.44 -38.14
CA GLY A 34 19.27 7.16 -38.59
C GLY A 34 18.22 7.07 -37.48
N VAL A 35 18.63 6.94 -36.21
CA VAL A 35 17.70 6.97 -35.06
C VAL A 35 17.47 8.42 -34.56
N PHE A 36 18.33 9.37 -34.95
CA PHE A 36 18.23 10.77 -34.53
C PHE A 36 17.20 11.61 -35.30
N GLY A 37 16.60 11.07 -36.36
CA GLY A 37 15.61 11.77 -37.19
C GLY A 37 14.16 11.30 -37.03
N LEU A 38 13.90 10.22 -36.29
CA LEU A 38 12.55 9.67 -36.08
C LEU A 38 12.22 9.38 -34.61
N PHE A 39 13.15 9.67 -33.69
CA PHE A 39 12.93 9.64 -32.25
C PHE A 39 13.24 11.01 -31.65
N GLY A 40 12.34 11.97 -31.91
CA GLY A 40 12.29 13.20 -31.14
C GLY A 40 12.05 12.89 -29.65
N ASP A 41 13.02 13.28 -28.83
CA ASP A 41 12.85 13.73 -27.44
C ASP A 41 12.19 12.83 -26.39
N ARG A 42 12.50 11.53 -26.21
CA ARG A 42 12.08 10.80 -24.97
C ARG A 42 13.04 9.74 -24.42
N ILE A 43 14.35 10.00 -24.39
CA ILE A 43 15.32 9.14 -23.67
C ILE A 43 15.66 9.61 -22.25
N LEU A 44 14.94 10.60 -21.71
CA LEU A 44 14.99 10.97 -20.28
C LEU A 44 13.76 10.49 -19.47
N ASP A 45 12.80 9.80 -20.09
CA ASP A 45 11.56 9.40 -19.40
C ASP A 45 11.65 8.05 -18.66
N THR A 46 12.77 7.32 -18.73
CA THR A 46 12.90 5.99 -18.09
C THR A 46 13.10 6.05 -16.57
N PHE A 47 13.15 7.24 -15.96
CA PHE A 47 13.02 7.43 -14.51
C PHE A 47 11.87 8.38 -14.13
N ALA A 48 10.99 8.72 -15.07
CA ALA A 48 9.81 9.51 -14.76
C ALA A 48 8.83 8.61 -13.99
N ALA A 49 8.82 8.75 -12.65
CA ALA A 49 7.74 8.25 -11.81
C ALA A 49 6.41 8.53 -12.51
N THR A 50 5.62 7.47 -12.74
CA THR A 50 4.39 7.53 -13.54
C THR A 50 3.62 8.81 -13.20
N PRO A 51 3.44 9.72 -14.17
CA PRO A 51 2.79 10.99 -13.90
C PRO A 51 1.37 10.70 -13.41
N CYS A 52 0.93 11.46 -12.41
CA CYS A 52 -0.44 11.36 -11.93
C CYS A 52 -1.40 11.66 -13.08
N SER A 53 -2.60 11.07 -13.04
CA SER A 53 -3.57 11.25 -14.12
C SER A 53 -4.01 12.72 -14.21
N SER A 54 -4.45 13.15 -15.39
CA SER A 54 -5.00 14.50 -15.57
C SER A 54 -6.17 14.75 -14.62
N GLY A 55 -6.06 15.78 -13.78
CA GLY A 55 -7.02 16.10 -12.72
C GLY A 55 -6.63 15.65 -11.30
N ASP A 56 -5.52 14.92 -11.15
CA ASP A 56 -4.97 14.53 -9.86
C ASP A 56 -4.06 15.61 -9.27
N GLN A 57 -4.01 15.67 -7.94
CA GLN A 57 -2.96 16.41 -7.23
C GLN A 57 -1.75 15.51 -7.00
N SER A 58 -0.55 16.07 -7.03
CA SER A 58 0.66 15.34 -6.68
C SER A 58 1.21 15.84 -5.35
N TYR A 59 1.67 14.92 -4.51
CA TYR A 59 2.32 15.21 -3.24
C TYR A 59 3.67 14.51 -3.18
N ILE A 60 4.71 15.24 -2.76
CA ILE A 60 6.04 14.69 -2.56
C ILE A 60 6.24 14.48 -1.06
N VAL A 61 6.45 13.21 -0.68
CA VAL A 61 6.64 12.78 0.71
C VAL A 61 7.88 13.45 1.30
N ARG A 62 7.72 14.01 2.49
CA ARG A 62 8.75 14.67 3.30
C ARG A 62 9.11 13.80 4.51
N GLY A 63 10.23 14.11 5.14
CA GLY A 63 10.63 13.44 6.39
C GLY A 63 9.54 13.61 7.46
N GLY A 64 9.09 12.50 8.04
CA GLY A 64 8.04 12.45 9.06
C GLY A 64 6.61 12.29 8.53
N ASP A 65 6.41 12.26 7.21
CA ASP A 65 5.09 12.00 6.64
C ASP A 65 4.66 10.53 6.83
N THR A 66 3.36 10.36 6.97
CA THR A 66 2.69 9.06 6.90
C THR A 66 1.61 9.09 5.84
N LEU A 67 1.32 7.96 5.21
CA LEU A 67 0.25 7.90 4.20
C LEU A 67 -1.10 8.30 4.78
N SER A 68 -1.35 7.98 6.06
CA SER A 68 -2.51 8.45 6.84
C SER A 68 -2.54 9.97 7.02
N GLY A 69 -1.42 10.61 7.34
CA GLY A 69 -1.34 12.06 7.50
C GLY A 69 -1.58 12.79 6.19
N ILE A 70 -1.01 12.29 5.09
CA ILE A 70 -1.25 12.79 3.74
C ILE A 70 -2.74 12.62 3.40
N ALA A 71 -3.31 11.43 3.57
CA ALA A 71 -4.72 11.19 3.29
C ALA A 71 -5.66 12.14 4.04
N ALA A 72 -5.40 12.37 5.33
CA ALA A 72 -6.19 13.31 6.15
C ALA A 72 -6.15 14.74 5.59
N ARG A 73 -4.95 15.22 5.20
CA ARG A 73 -4.78 16.55 4.59
C ARG A 73 -5.61 16.73 3.32
N TYR A 74 -5.76 15.67 2.53
CA TYR A 74 -6.48 15.69 1.27
C TYR A 74 -7.92 15.15 1.36
N LYS A 75 -8.47 15.04 2.59
CA LYS A 75 -9.84 14.58 2.86
C LYS A 75 -10.17 13.25 2.15
N THR A 76 -9.20 12.34 2.14
CA THR A 76 -9.32 10.99 1.59
C THR A 76 -8.87 9.96 2.62
N THR A 77 -8.95 8.67 2.28
CA THR A 77 -8.43 7.59 3.13
C THR A 77 -7.07 7.12 2.62
N TYR A 78 -6.23 6.62 3.53
CA TYR A 78 -4.93 6.07 3.12
C TYR A 78 -5.12 4.83 2.25
N GLN A 79 -6.21 4.06 2.44
CA GLN A 79 -6.52 2.90 1.61
C GLN A 79 -6.74 3.33 0.16
N ARG A 80 -7.54 4.38 -0.05
CA ARG A 80 -7.73 4.95 -1.40
C ARG A 80 -6.39 5.40 -1.98
N LEU A 81 -5.55 6.08 -1.20
CA LEU A 81 -4.23 6.49 -1.69
C LEU A 81 -3.33 5.30 -2.01
N ALA A 82 -3.28 4.28 -1.16
CA ALA A 82 -2.49 3.08 -1.38
C ALA A 82 -2.95 2.33 -2.64
N ASP A 83 -4.25 2.10 -2.77
CA ASP A 83 -4.85 1.42 -3.91
C ASP A 83 -4.64 2.18 -5.21
N TYR A 84 -4.74 3.51 -5.15
CA TYR A 84 -4.53 4.39 -6.31
C TYR A 84 -3.08 4.40 -6.76
N ASN A 85 -2.15 4.47 -5.81
CA ASN A 85 -0.70 4.53 -6.06
C ASN A 85 -0.05 3.15 -6.13
N LYS A 86 -0.83 2.07 -6.07
CA LYS A 86 -0.36 0.68 -6.10
C LYS A 86 0.74 0.41 -5.06
N LEU A 87 0.57 0.96 -3.86
CA LEU A 87 1.51 0.78 -2.77
C LEU A 87 1.39 -0.64 -2.23
N ALA A 88 2.47 -1.42 -2.36
CA ALA A 88 2.53 -2.77 -1.81
C ALA A 88 2.44 -2.78 -0.27
N ASN A 89 3.02 -1.77 0.38
CA ASN A 89 2.91 -1.57 1.82
C ASN A 89 2.48 -0.12 2.12
N PRO A 90 1.21 0.11 2.49
CA PRO A 90 0.71 1.45 2.81
C PRO A 90 1.39 2.13 4.02
N ASN A 91 2.06 1.35 4.88
CA ASN A 91 2.77 1.87 6.05
C ASN A 91 4.23 2.22 5.78
N LEU A 92 4.70 1.97 4.55
CA LEU A 92 6.05 2.28 4.14
C LEU A 92 5.99 3.19 2.91
N ILE A 93 6.23 4.48 3.16
CA ILE A 93 6.43 5.50 2.13
C ILE A 93 7.81 6.13 2.33
N TYR A 94 8.47 6.46 1.22
CA TYR A 94 9.83 6.98 1.23
C TYR A 94 9.84 8.49 1.01
N VAL A 95 10.80 9.19 1.61
CA VAL A 95 11.01 10.61 1.33
C VAL A 95 11.30 10.78 -0.17
N GLN A 96 10.77 11.87 -0.75
CA GLN A 96 10.73 12.15 -2.19
C GLN A 96 9.84 11.23 -3.03
N GLN A 97 9.22 10.21 -2.44
CA GLN A 97 8.20 9.43 -3.13
C GLN A 97 7.05 10.35 -3.54
N ARG A 98 6.63 10.24 -4.80
CA ARG A 98 5.45 10.90 -5.29
C ARG A 98 4.20 10.08 -4.94
N ILE A 99 3.23 10.72 -4.32
CA ILE A 99 1.90 10.19 -4.06
C ILE A 99 0.91 10.98 -4.91
N CYS A 100 0.24 10.28 -5.83
CA CYS A 100 -0.87 10.81 -6.61
C CYS A 100 -2.15 10.78 -5.79
N ILE A 101 -2.79 11.94 -5.70
CA ILE A 101 -4.02 12.15 -4.96
C ILE A 101 -5.11 12.29 -6.02
N PRO A 102 -5.98 11.29 -6.18
CA PRO A 102 -7.01 11.33 -7.19
C PRO A 102 -7.89 12.55 -6.98
N GLY A 103 -8.13 13.30 -8.07
CA GLY A 103 -8.99 14.48 -8.04
C GLY A 103 -10.36 14.18 -7.41
N ALA A 104 -11.02 15.21 -6.89
CA ALA A 104 -12.33 15.12 -6.24
C ALA A 104 -13.45 14.76 -7.25
N LYS A 105 -13.42 13.57 -7.83
CA LYS A 105 -14.67 12.88 -8.14
C LYS A 105 -15.31 12.57 -6.78
N PRO A 106 -16.60 12.92 -6.56
CA PRO A 106 -17.36 12.38 -5.45
C PRO A 106 -17.23 10.87 -5.55
N GLN A 107 -16.37 10.30 -4.72
CA GLN A 107 -16.26 8.87 -4.68
C GLN A 107 -17.63 8.42 -4.19
N SER A 108 -18.23 7.47 -4.91
CA SER A 108 -19.34 6.68 -4.41
C SER A 108 -19.05 6.42 -2.94
N LYS A 109 -19.96 6.85 -2.05
CA LYS A 109 -19.94 6.53 -0.62
C LYS A 109 -19.25 5.18 -0.47
N ALA A 110 -18.19 5.10 0.35
CA ALA A 110 -17.79 3.83 0.95
C ALA A 110 -19.10 3.06 1.26
N PRO A 111 -19.21 1.77 0.89
CA PRO A 111 -20.47 1.04 0.94
C PRO A 111 -21.23 1.47 2.17
N THR A 112 -22.43 2.03 1.93
CA THR A 112 -23.29 2.67 2.92
C THR A 112 -23.04 2.07 4.29
N PRO A 113 -22.78 2.88 5.33
CA PRO A 113 -22.40 2.35 6.62
C PRO A 113 -23.43 1.27 6.96
N PHE A 114 -22.96 0.04 7.18
CA PHE A 114 -23.61 -0.80 8.18
C PHE A 114 -23.97 0.16 9.31
N SER A 115 -25.22 0.22 9.75
CA SER A 115 -25.59 1.11 10.84
C SER A 115 -24.78 0.69 12.07
N TYR A 116 -23.58 1.26 12.21
CA TYR A 116 -22.75 1.17 13.39
C TYR A 116 -23.49 1.99 14.42
N THR A 117 -24.34 1.34 15.19
CA THR A 117 -24.75 1.92 16.45
C THR A 117 -23.50 1.93 17.32
N LEU A 118 -22.89 3.10 17.48
CA LEU A 118 -21.70 3.25 18.31
C LEU A 118 -21.97 2.66 19.71
N PRO A 119 -20.96 2.05 20.34
CA PRO A 119 -21.12 1.52 21.68
C PRO A 119 -21.54 2.58 22.68
N LYS A 120 -22.44 2.19 23.59
CA LYS A 120 -22.97 3.08 24.63
C LYS A 120 -21.86 3.56 25.58
N THR A 121 -20.95 2.67 25.96
CA THR A 121 -19.82 2.98 26.84
C THR A 121 -18.53 3.19 26.06
N ARG A 122 -17.75 4.21 26.42
CA ARG A 122 -16.53 4.61 25.70
C ARG A 122 -15.38 4.76 26.70
N GLY A 123 -14.18 4.37 26.29
CA GLY A 123 -12.96 4.65 27.05
C GLY A 123 -12.56 6.12 26.99
N SER A 124 -11.81 6.56 27.99
CA SER A 124 -11.29 7.93 28.09
C SER A 124 -9.97 8.16 27.34
N GLY A 125 -9.30 7.09 26.88
CA GLY A 125 -8.01 7.19 26.22
C GLY A 125 -7.45 5.83 25.79
N ASN A 126 -6.24 5.86 25.23
CA ASN A 126 -5.50 4.65 24.89
C ASN A 126 -4.42 4.33 25.92
N TRP A 127 -4.71 3.36 26.79
CA TRP A 127 -3.84 2.88 27.87
C TRP A 127 -3.01 1.64 27.55
N PHE A 128 -3.19 1.05 26.37
CA PHE A 128 -2.43 -0.15 26.02
C PHE A 128 -0.98 0.25 25.73
N ALA A 129 -0.03 -0.63 26.01
CA ALA A 129 1.36 -0.33 25.73
C ALA A 129 1.61 -0.35 24.21
N PHE A 130 2.26 0.69 23.69
CA PHE A 130 2.85 0.62 22.35
C PHE A 130 4.02 -0.37 22.37
N PRO A 131 4.21 -1.25 21.36
CA PRO A 131 3.48 -1.35 20.09
C PRO A 131 2.45 -2.50 20.05
N GLN A 132 1.82 -2.86 21.18
CA GLN A 132 0.95 -4.03 21.25
C GLN A 132 -0.24 -3.97 20.29
N CYS A 133 -0.71 -5.13 19.84
CA CYS A 133 -1.87 -5.21 18.95
C CYS A 133 -3.13 -4.53 19.52
N THR A 134 -3.31 -4.61 20.84
CA THR A 134 -4.36 -3.94 21.61
C THR A 134 -4.25 -2.42 21.52
N TRP A 135 -3.03 -1.88 21.55
CA TRP A 135 -2.79 -0.45 21.37
C TRP A 135 -3.19 0.02 19.98
N TRP A 136 -2.76 -0.68 18.92
CA TRP A 136 -3.12 -0.28 17.57
C TRP A 136 -4.61 -0.43 17.32
N ALA A 137 -5.23 -1.54 17.73
CA ALA A 137 -6.66 -1.76 17.58
C ALA A 137 -7.45 -0.62 18.25
N ASN A 138 -7.11 -0.24 19.48
CA ASN A 138 -7.78 0.86 20.17
C ASN A 138 -7.54 2.22 19.50
N GLN A 139 -6.31 2.49 19.08
CA GLN A 139 -5.95 3.74 18.40
C GLN A 139 -6.66 3.89 17.05
N ARG A 140 -6.71 2.81 16.28
CA ARG A 140 -7.32 2.78 14.96
C ARG A 140 -8.83 2.81 15.05
N TYR A 141 -9.42 2.14 16.05
CA TYR A 141 -10.86 2.25 16.34
C TYR A 141 -11.25 3.70 16.65
N TYR A 142 -10.45 4.40 17.48
CA TYR A 142 -10.65 5.83 17.73
C TYR A 142 -10.54 6.69 16.47
N GLN A 143 -9.57 6.42 15.59
CA GLN A 143 -9.47 7.15 14.32
C GLN A 143 -10.69 6.99 13.41
N LEU A 144 -11.36 5.83 13.46
CA LEU A 144 -12.53 5.54 12.64
C LEU A 144 -13.83 6.06 13.26
N HIS A 145 -13.96 5.95 14.59
CA HIS A 145 -15.24 6.10 15.29
C HIS A 145 -15.26 7.22 16.33
N GLY A 146 -14.10 7.81 16.66
CA GLY A 146 -13.96 8.82 17.70
C GLY A 146 -14.14 8.29 19.12
N VAL A 147 -14.06 6.97 19.33
CA VAL A 147 -14.24 6.34 20.65
C VAL A 147 -13.14 5.32 20.93
N TYR A 148 -12.70 5.24 22.18
CA TYR A 148 -11.79 4.19 22.66
C TYR A 148 -12.58 3.03 23.27
N VAL A 149 -11.95 1.85 23.35
CA VAL A 149 -12.49 0.73 24.12
C VAL A 149 -12.48 1.06 25.62
N PRO A 150 -13.52 0.69 26.39
CA PRO A 150 -13.67 1.09 27.79
C PRO A 150 -12.94 0.19 28.81
N TRP A 151 -12.42 -0.98 28.42
CA TRP A 151 -11.83 -1.93 29.37
C TRP A 151 -10.33 -1.74 29.63
N THR A 152 -10.01 -1.63 30.93
CA THR A 152 -8.68 -1.33 31.50
C THR A 152 -7.89 -2.59 31.83
N THR A 153 -8.62 -3.52 32.46
CA THR A 153 -8.15 -4.75 33.07
C THR A 153 -8.71 -5.94 32.30
N ASN A 154 -8.03 -7.08 32.41
CA ASN A 154 -8.33 -8.28 31.63
C ASN A 154 -8.37 -7.92 30.14
N SER A 155 -7.25 -7.35 29.70
CA SER A 155 -7.09 -6.63 28.44
C SER A 155 -6.26 -7.38 27.41
N ASP A 156 -5.90 -8.65 27.67
CA ASP A 156 -5.29 -9.50 26.65
C ASP A 156 -6.22 -9.62 25.46
N ALA A 157 -5.65 -9.77 24.27
CA ALA A 157 -6.38 -9.68 23.02
C ALA A 157 -7.59 -10.64 22.96
N TRP A 158 -7.41 -11.90 23.38
CA TRP A 158 -8.49 -12.89 23.40
C TRP A 158 -9.67 -12.52 24.30
N GLN A 159 -9.43 -11.74 25.37
CA GLN A 159 -10.43 -11.36 26.37
C GLN A 159 -11.40 -10.30 25.86
N TRP A 160 -11.05 -9.59 24.78
CA TRP A 160 -11.83 -8.46 24.26
C TRP A 160 -13.25 -8.86 23.85
N VAL A 161 -13.51 -10.12 23.52
CA VAL A 161 -14.87 -10.62 23.26
C VAL A 161 -15.74 -10.54 24.52
N ASN A 162 -15.22 -10.98 25.67
CA ASN A 162 -15.97 -10.94 26.92
C ASN A 162 -16.04 -9.52 27.48
N ARG A 163 -14.96 -8.75 27.39
CA ARG A 163 -14.97 -7.34 27.79
C ARG A 163 -15.93 -6.51 26.96
N ALA A 164 -16.03 -6.75 25.66
CA ALA A 164 -17.04 -6.12 24.83
C ALA A 164 -18.45 -6.32 25.40
N ARG A 165 -18.80 -7.57 25.76
CA ARG A 165 -20.10 -7.90 26.35
C ARG A 165 -20.32 -7.23 27.71
N ASP A 166 -19.32 -7.24 28.59
CA ASP A 166 -19.39 -6.61 29.92
C ASP A 166 -19.73 -5.12 29.83
N PHE A 167 -19.24 -4.46 28.77
CA PHE A 167 -19.47 -3.04 28.50
C PHE A 167 -20.61 -2.78 27.50
N GLY A 168 -21.37 -3.82 27.11
CA GLY A 168 -22.49 -3.67 26.20
C GLY A 168 -22.11 -3.27 24.76
N TRP A 169 -20.87 -3.51 24.35
CA TRP A 169 -20.46 -3.50 22.95
C TRP A 169 -21.00 -4.75 22.25
N ARG A 170 -21.25 -4.66 20.94
CA ARG A 170 -21.78 -5.78 20.16
C ARG A 170 -20.66 -6.72 19.78
N VAL A 171 -20.96 -8.02 19.85
CA VAL A 171 -20.09 -9.08 19.34
C VAL A 171 -20.80 -9.75 18.17
N SER A 172 -20.17 -9.73 17.01
CA SER A 172 -20.61 -10.41 15.78
C SER A 172 -19.62 -11.51 15.41
N TYR A 173 -20.09 -12.49 14.65
CA TYR A 173 -19.26 -13.52 14.01
C TYR A 173 -19.21 -13.35 12.48
N SER A 174 -19.94 -12.37 11.95
CA SER A 174 -19.83 -11.91 10.56
C SER A 174 -18.90 -10.70 10.51
N PRO A 175 -18.02 -10.61 9.49
CA PRO A 175 -17.06 -9.53 9.38
C PRO A 175 -17.74 -8.21 9.02
N ILE A 176 -17.31 -7.14 9.68
CA ILE A 176 -17.83 -5.81 9.44
C ILE A 176 -16.63 -4.85 9.32
N PRO A 177 -16.49 -4.07 8.24
CA PRO A 177 -15.47 -3.04 8.14
C PRO A 177 -15.47 -2.11 9.37
N GLY A 178 -14.32 -1.62 9.79
CA GLY A 178 -14.16 -0.78 10.98
C GLY A 178 -14.42 -1.46 12.33
N SER A 179 -14.86 -2.72 12.38
CA SER A 179 -14.92 -3.48 13.64
C SER A 179 -13.52 -3.93 14.08
N ILE A 180 -13.37 -4.18 15.38
CA ILE A 180 -12.20 -4.87 15.91
C ILE A 180 -12.38 -6.36 15.66
N ILE A 181 -11.46 -6.97 14.92
CA ILE A 181 -11.38 -8.43 14.82
C ILE A 181 -10.61 -8.97 16.03
N VAL A 182 -11.12 -10.02 16.66
CA VAL A 182 -10.52 -10.71 17.80
C VAL A 182 -10.24 -12.16 17.42
N PHE A 183 -8.99 -12.57 17.55
CA PHE A 183 -8.52 -13.93 17.39
C PHE A 183 -8.36 -14.58 18.77
N GLN A 184 -9.01 -15.72 18.96
CA GLN A 184 -8.77 -16.57 20.12
C GLN A 184 -7.36 -17.20 20.07
N PRO A 185 -6.88 -17.75 21.20
CA PRO A 185 -5.55 -18.36 21.27
C PRO A 185 -5.34 -19.42 20.18
N ASN A 186 -4.17 -19.40 19.53
CA ASN A 186 -3.76 -20.33 18.47
C ASN A 186 -4.60 -20.29 17.18
N VAL A 187 -5.44 -19.28 16.99
CA VAL A 187 -6.25 -19.12 15.77
C VAL A 187 -5.50 -18.31 14.73
N GLN A 188 -5.34 -18.86 13.53
CA GLN A 188 -4.75 -18.17 12.36
C GLN A 188 -3.38 -17.52 12.63
N GLY A 189 -2.57 -18.15 13.49
CA GLY A 189 -1.24 -17.64 13.87
C GLY A 189 -1.22 -16.71 15.08
N ALA A 190 -2.36 -16.48 15.74
CA ALA A 190 -2.40 -15.78 17.02
C ALA A 190 -1.68 -16.57 18.12
N SER A 191 -1.00 -15.85 19.01
CA SER A 191 -0.33 -16.45 20.16
C SER A 191 -1.32 -16.95 21.21
N TRP A 192 -0.83 -17.46 22.33
CA TRP A 192 -1.65 -17.87 23.47
C TRP A 192 -2.39 -16.70 24.14
N LEU A 193 -1.96 -15.45 23.92
CA LEU A 193 -2.65 -14.23 24.34
C LEU A 193 -3.78 -13.82 23.37
N GLY A 194 -3.99 -14.58 22.29
CA GLY A 194 -4.82 -14.18 21.17
C GLY A 194 -4.22 -13.03 20.37
N HIS A 195 -5.03 -12.41 19.52
CA HIS A 195 -4.63 -11.22 18.77
C HIS A 195 -5.83 -10.34 18.43
N VAL A 196 -5.59 -9.04 18.24
CA VAL A 196 -6.63 -8.10 17.79
C VAL A 196 -6.11 -7.18 16.69
N GLY A 197 -7.01 -6.76 15.82
CA GLY A 197 -6.74 -5.76 14.78
C GLY A 197 -8.01 -5.08 14.33
N ILE A 198 -7.92 -4.19 13.34
CA ILE A 198 -9.09 -3.54 12.74
C ILE A 198 -9.37 -4.12 11.37
N VAL A 199 -10.63 -4.49 11.13
CA VAL A 199 -11.10 -4.88 9.79
C VAL A 199 -11.12 -3.64 8.91
N GLU A 200 -10.17 -3.48 8.00
CA GLU A 200 -10.16 -2.35 7.07
C GLU A 200 -11.11 -2.58 5.90
N ARG A 201 -11.33 -3.85 5.52
CA ARG A 201 -12.12 -4.26 4.36
C ARG A 201 -12.57 -5.73 4.48
N VAL A 202 -13.75 -6.02 3.94
CA VAL A 202 -14.18 -7.39 3.58
C VAL A 202 -13.94 -7.59 2.08
N ASN A 203 -13.27 -8.67 1.74
CA ASN A 203 -12.82 -9.00 0.39
C ASN A 203 -13.93 -9.78 -0.35
N SER A 204 -13.91 -9.76 -1.68
CA SER A 204 -14.92 -10.46 -2.50
C SER A 204 -14.94 -11.98 -2.28
N ASN A 205 -13.82 -12.57 -1.86
CA ASN A 205 -13.72 -13.99 -1.52
C ASN A 205 -14.12 -14.30 -0.05
N GLY A 206 -14.63 -13.32 0.69
CA GLY A 206 -15.06 -13.48 2.08
C GLY A 206 -13.96 -13.35 3.14
N SER A 207 -12.69 -13.22 2.75
CA SER A 207 -11.63 -12.88 3.71
C SER A 207 -11.68 -11.40 4.10
N VAL A 208 -10.93 -11.01 5.12
CA VAL A 208 -10.84 -9.63 5.58
C VAL A 208 -9.40 -9.15 5.52
N THR A 209 -9.22 -7.88 5.12
CA THR A 209 -7.95 -7.16 5.30
C THR A 209 -7.95 -6.54 6.68
N VAL A 210 -6.96 -6.88 7.50
CA VAL A 210 -6.83 -6.46 8.90
C VAL A 210 -5.60 -5.61 9.07
N SER A 211 -5.72 -4.44 9.71
CA SER A 211 -4.57 -3.68 10.20
C SER A 211 -4.23 -4.04 11.65
N ASN A 212 -2.96 -4.28 11.95
CA ASN A 212 -2.48 -4.66 13.28
C ASN A 212 -1.02 -4.23 13.48
N THR A 213 -0.57 -4.21 14.74
CA THR A 213 0.84 -4.09 15.12
C THR A 213 1.23 -5.32 15.94
N ASN A 214 2.53 -5.51 16.13
CA ASN A 214 3.06 -6.69 16.83
C ASN A 214 2.56 -8.02 16.22
N TRP A 215 2.49 -8.07 14.88
CA TRP A 215 2.22 -9.27 14.10
C TRP A 215 3.35 -9.51 13.09
N GLY A 216 3.96 -10.69 13.14
CA GLY A 216 5.10 -11.04 12.29
C GLY A 216 6.41 -10.38 12.74
N ALA A 217 7.32 -10.14 11.79
CA ALA A 217 8.71 -9.84 12.08
C ALA A 217 9.01 -8.39 12.53
N ASN A 218 8.08 -7.44 12.31
CA ASN A 218 8.30 -6.04 12.65
C ASN A 218 7.24 -5.56 13.67
N PRO A 219 7.54 -5.64 14.98
CA PRO A 219 6.52 -5.48 16.00
C PRO A 219 6.03 -4.04 16.17
N THR A 220 6.82 -3.04 15.77
CA THR A 220 6.51 -1.61 15.93
C THR A 220 5.78 -1.00 14.74
N SER A 221 5.77 -1.70 13.60
CA SER A 221 5.13 -1.23 12.39
C SER A 221 3.69 -1.73 12.32
N VAL A 222 2.81 -0.88 11.79
CA VAL A 222 1.50 -1.37 11.35
C VAL A 222 1.75 -2.32 10.18
N THR A 223 1.05 -3.45 10.16
CA THR A 223 1.05 -4.41 9.06
C THR A 223 -0.40 -4.67 8.64
N TYR A 224 -0.58 -5.05 7.38
CA TYR A 224 -1.87 -5.47 6.85
C TYR A 224 -1.83 -6.95 6.55
N THR A 225 -2.72 -7.70 7.18
CA THR A 225 -2.79 -9.15 7.05
C THR A 225 -4.13 -9.55 6.47
N THR A 226 -4.17 -10.71 5.82
CA THR A 226 -5.42 -11.33 5.41
C THR A 226 -5.84 -12.31 6.48
N ALA A 227 -7.08 -12.23 6.92
CA ALA A 227 -7.66 -13.17 7.87
C ALA A 227 -9.02 -13.67 7.38
N TRP A 228 -9.46 -14.79 7.92
CA TRP A 228 -10.72 -15.42 7.58
C TRP A 228 -11.67 -15.37 8.78
N PRO A 229 -12.94 -14.95 8.59
CA PRO A 229 -13.98 -15.23 9.57
C PRO A 229 -14.13 -16.74 9.79
N GLY A 230 -14.55 -17.15 10.98
CA GLY A 230 -14.75 -18.57 11.27
C GLY A 230 -14.55 -18.89 12.75
N ASN A 231 -14.30 -20.16 13.03
CA ASN A 231 -14.15 -20.65 14.39
C ASN A 231 -13.02 -19.89 15.13
N GLY A 232 -13.30 -19.41 16.34
CA GLY A 232 -12.34 -18.67 17.15
C GLY A 232 -12.05 -17.23 16.67
N VAL A 233 -12.84 -16.70 15.74
CA VAL A 233 -12.77 -15.30 15.29
C VAL A 233 -14.07 -14.58 15.61
N ALA A 234 -13.98 -13.40 16.20
CA ALA A 234 -15.13 -12.54 16.48
C ALA A 234 -14.85 -11.10 16.06
N PHE A 235 -15.92 -10.30 15.97
CA PHE A 235 -15.90 -8.91 15.56
C PHE A 235 -16.61 -8.06 16.62
N VAL A 236 -15.93 -7.05 17.14
CA VAL A 236 -16.38 -6.21 18.25
C VAL A 236 -16.57 -4.77 17.78
N TYR A 237 -17.70 -4.15 18.12
CA TYR A 237 -18.04 -2.79 17.71
C TYR A 237 -19.22 -2.18 18.48
#